data_AF-A0A9P1BSY9-F1
#
_entry.id   AF-A0A9P1BSY9-F1
#
_cell.length_a   1.000
_cell.length_b   1.000
_cell.length_c   1.000
_cell.angle_alpha   90.00
_cell.angle_beta   90.00
_cell.angle_gamma   90.00
#
_symmetry.space_group_name_H-M   'P 1'
#
loop_
_entity.id
_entity.type
_entity.pdbx_description
1 polymer ?
#
loop_
_entity_poly.entity_id
_entity_poly.type
_entity_poly.pdbx_seq_one_letter_code
_entity_poly.pdbx_strand_id
1 'polypeptide(L)'
;MVPLVAALVVTAVATAATRPQQETMTSQCAGLAEELHQATSSLHEIEKTLEELTHLETTSWPKLWTNQQDDGKFGDAVQAFLQEEAGRLKHIQKVTRKHRDELQQKESGCGRMKVTAPGLGLQQ
;
A
#
# COMPACT_ATOMS: atom_id res chain seq x y z
N MET A 1 10.45 50.68 -30.16
CA MET A 1 9.84 51.68 -29.26
C MET A 1 9.20 50.93 -28.11
N VAL A 2 9.58 51.30 -26.89
CA VAL A 2 9.22 50.69 -25.60
C VAL A 2 7.93 51.34 -25.06
N PRO A 3 7.11 50.61 -24.30
CA PRO A 3 6.75 51.05 -22.93
C PRO A 3 6.89 49.86 -21.95
N LEU A 4 7.50 49.90 -20.73
CA LEU A 4 7.55 50.87 -19.62
C LEU A 4 6.13 51.40 -19.30
N VAL A 5 5.45 51.16 -18.18
CA VAL A 5 5.86 50.77 -16.81
C VAL A 5 4.65 50.22 -16.04
N ALA A 6 4.96 49.27 -15.16
CA ALA A 6 4.32 48.88 -13.90
C ALA A 6 3.04 49.59 -13.40
N ALA A 7 2.07 48.73 -13.01
CA ALA A 7 1.19 48.97 -11.88
C ALA A 7 1.17 47.66 -11.03
N LEU A 8 1.91 47.61 -9.92
CA LEU A 8 1.43 47.87 -8.54
C LEU A 8 0.43 46.82 -8.01
N VAL A 9 0.96 45.77 -7.36
CA VAL A 9 0.30 44.97 -6.32
C VAL A 9 1.39 44.65 -5.28
N VAL A 10 1.54 45.48 -4.25
CA VAL A 10 0.97 45.32 -2.89
C VAL A 10 1.58 44.14 -2.12
N THR A 11 2.51 44.52 -1.24
CA THR A 11 2.59 44.15 0.19
C THR A 11 2.86 42.70 0.56
N ALA A 12 4.07 42.46 1.08
CA ALA A 12 4.34 42.18 2.50
C ALA A 12 5.67 41.42 2.61
N VAL A 13 6.69 42.08 3.18
CA VAL A 13 7.81 41.35 3.78
C VAL A 13 7.23 40.64 4.99
N ALA A 14 6.84 39.38 4.80
CA ALA A 14 6.59 38.46 5.88
C ALA A 14 7.92 38.24 6.59
N THR A 15 7.95 38.70 7.84
CA THR A 15 8.86 38.30 8.91
C THR A 15 9.54 36.96 8.63
N ALA A 16 10.88 36.99 8.58
CA ALA A 16 11.72 35.83 8.76
C ALA A 16 11.53 35.31 10.18
N ALA A 17 10.40 34.64 10.43
CA ALA A 17 10.24 33.72 11.52
C ALA A 17 10.80 32.40 11.02
N THR A 18 12.00 32.07 11.49
CA THR A 18 12.56 30.72 11.45
C THR A 18 11.50 29.77 12.01
N ARG A 19 10.73 29.16 11.12
CA ARG A 19 9.68 28.20 11.47
C ARG A 19 10.42 26.96 12.00
N PRO A 20 10.18 26.54 13.26
CA PRO A 20 10.84 25.36 13.79
C PRO A 20 10.42 24.17 12.92
N GLN A 21 11.41 23.43 12.46
CA GLN A 21 11.30 22.24 11.62
C GLN A 21 10.77 21.04 12.46
N GLN A 22 9.63 21.22 13.13
CA GLN A 22 9.12 20.32 14.16
C GLN A 22 7.64 19.93 13.95
N GLU A 23 7.13 20.02 12.72
CA GLU A 23 5.77 19.56 12.37
C GLU A 23 5.74 18.38 11.37
N THR A 24 6.88 17.85 10.95
CA THR A 24 6.89 16.85 9.86
C THR A 24 6.90 15.39 10.32
N MET A 25 7.16 15.08 11.59
CA MET A 25 7.27 13.67 12.03
C MET A 25 6.00 13.09 12.67
N THR A 26 5.17 13.90 13.34
CA THR A 26 3.92 13.41 13.95
C THR A 26 2.82 13.14 12.90
N SER A 27 2.79 13.90 11.80
CA SER A 27 1.84 13.69 10.69
C SER A 27 2.14 12.42 9.88
N GLN A 28 3.42 12.04 9.72
CA GLN A 28 3.81 10.84 8.97
C GLN A 28 3.34 9.55 9.66
N CYS A 29 3.32 9.51 11.00
CA CYS A 29 2.90 8.34 11.77
C CYS A 29 1.37 8.10 11.73
N ALA A 30 0.55 9.13 11.52
CA ALA A 30 -0.90 8.98 11.44
C ALA A 30 -1.35 8.31 10.13
N GLY A 31 -0.72 8.65 9.00
CA GLY A 31 -0.99 8.00 7.71
C GLY A 31 -0.48 6.56 7.63
N LEU A 32 0.61 6.25 8.35
CA LEU A 32 1.22 4.91 8.39
C LEU A 32 0.28 3.82 8.93
N ALA A 33 -0.55 4.12 9.94
CA ALA A 33 -1.49 3.15 10.50
C ALA A 33 -2.61 2.80 9.51
N GLU A 34 -3.13 3.80 8.79
CA GLU A 34 -4.15 3.60 7.76
C GLU A 34 -3.60 2.81 6.58
N GLU A 35 -2.41 3.17 6.09
CA GLU A 35 -1.73 2.43 5.01
C GLU A 35 -1.44 0.97 5.41
N LEU A 36 -1.02 0.72 6.66
CA LEU A 36 -0.80 -0.63 7.16
C LEU A 36 -2.11 -1.43 7.25
N HIS A 37 -3.20 -0.80 7.68
CA HIS A 37 -4.52 -1.42 7.70
C HIS A 37 -4.98 -1.78 6.29
N GLN A 38 -4.85 -0.84 5.34
CA GLN A 38 -5.18 -1.06 3.94
C GLN A 38 -4.34 -2.18 3.31
N ALA A 39 -3.03 -2.22 3.55
CA ALA A 39 -2.15 -3.28 3.05
C ALA A 39 -2.51 -4.66 3.64
N THR A 40 -2.91 -4.70 4.91
CA THR A 40 -3.35 -5.93 5.59
C THR A 40 -4.69 -6.43 5.04
N SER A 41 -5.66 -5.55 4.87
CA SER A 41 -6.95 -5.88 4.23
C SER A 41 -6.75 -6.37 2.80
N SER A 42 -5.92 -5.68 2.02
CA SER A 42 -5.60 -6.08 0.65
C SER A 42 -4.98 -7.49 0.58
N LEU A 43 -4.09 -7.82 1.53
CA LEU A 43 -3.51 -9.17 1.62
C LEU A 43 -4.54 -10.24 1.92
N HIS A 44 -5.50 -9.96 2.79
CA HIS A 44 -6.56 -10.90 3.13
C HIS A 44 -7.44 -11.21 1.91
N GLU A 45 -7.82 -10.19 1.15
CA GLU A 45 -8.58 -10.37 -0.10
C GLU A 45 -7.78 -11.17 -1.13
N ILE A 46 -6.49 -10.86 -1.32
CA ILE A 46 -5.61 -11.62 -2.22
C ILE A 46 -5.52 -13.09 -1.82
N GLU A 47 -5.38 -13.37 -0.52
CA GLU A 47 -5.31 -14.74 0.01
C GLU A 47 -6.60 -15.52 -0.26
N LYS A 48 -7.75 -14.89 -0.03
CA LYS A 48 -9.05 -15.49 -0.34
C LYS A 48 -9.23 -15.76 -1.84
N THR A 49 -8.89 -14.79 -2.69
CA THR A 49 -8.99 -14.97 -4.15
C THR A 49 -8.02 -16.05 -4.65
N LEU A 50 -6.82 -16.18 -4.07
CA LEU A 50 -5.90 -17.27 -4.38
C LEU A 50 -6.48 -18.64 -4.02
N GLU A 51 -7.16 -18.75 -2.88
CA GLU A 51 -7.84 -19.97 -2.47
C GLU A 51 -8.96 -20.35 -3.46
N GLU A 52 -9.82 -19.39 -3.82
CA GLU A 52 -10.90 -19.58 -4.78
C GLU A 52 -10.37 -19.98 -6.16
N LEU A 53 -9.31 -19.32 -6.63
CA LEU A 53 -8.68 -19.61 -7.91
C LEU A 53 -7.99 -20.97 -7.92
N THR A 54 -7.34 -21.34 -6.81
CA THR A 54 -6.72 -22.68 -6.66
C THR A 54 -7.81 -23.75 -6.68
N HIS A 55 -8.91 -23.55 -5.95
CA HIS A 55 -10.05 -24.47 -5.96
C HIS A 55 -10.66 -24.60 -7.37
N LEU A 56 -10.79 -23.48 -8.09
CA LEU A 56 -11.24 -23.47 -9.48
C LEU A 56 -10.29 -24.26 -10.38
N GLU A 57 -8.99 -24.02 -10.29
CA GLU A 57 -7.96 -24.67 -11.11
C GLU A 57 -7.87 -26.18 -10.84
N THR A 58 -7.87 -26.61 -9.58
CA THR A 58 -7.59 -28.01 -9.23
C THR A 58 -8.83 -28.88 -9.13
N THR A 59 -10.00 -28.28 -8.91
CA THR A 59 -11.23 -29.02 -8.60
C THR A 59 -12.34 -28.75 -9.61
N SER A 60 -12.77 -27.50 -9.73
CA SER A 60 -13.98 -27.17 -10.51
C SER A 60 -13.73 -27.24 -12.02
N TRP A 61 -12.64 -26.65 -12.51
CA TRP A 61 -12.32 -26.61 -13.94
C TRP A 61 -12.06 -27.99 -14.53
N PRO A 62 -11.23 -28.87 -13.93
CA PRO A 62 -11.06 -30.23 -14.44
C PRO A 62 -12.37 -31.01 -14.49
N LYS A 63 -13.24 -30.88 -13.47
CA LYS A 63 -14.56 -31.55 -13.45
C LYS A 63 -15.48 -31.06 -14.56
N LEU A 64 -15.53 -29.74 -14.80
CA LEU A 64 -16.32 -29.16 -15.88
C LEU A 64 -15.81 -29.64 -17.24
N TRP A 65 -14.49 -29.70 -17.39
CA TRP A 65 -13.84 -30.04 -18.64
C TRP A 65 -13.89 -31.54 -18.97
N THR A 66 -13.75 -32.43 -17.98
CA THR A 66 -13.87 -33.89 -18.19
C THR A 66 -15.21 -34.32 -18.78
N ASN A 67 -16.25 -33.48 -18.67
CA ASN A 67 -17.58 -33.73 -19.21
C ASN A 67 -17.79 -33.18 -20.62
N GLN A 68 -16.86 -32.41 -21.17
CA GLN A 68 -16.92 -31.84 -22.53
C GLN A 68 -15.84 -32.50 -23.41
N GLN A 69 -16.24 -33.48 -24.23
CA GLN A 69 -15.31 -34.34 -24.99
C GLN A 69 -14.71 -33.70 -26.26
N ASP A 70 -15.24 -32.58 -26.77
CA ASP A 70 -14.98 -32.19 -28.16
C ASP A 70 -13.89 -31.12 -28.40
N ASP A 71 -13.45 -30.36 -27.39
CA ASP A 71 -12.59 -29.17 -27.65
C ASP A 71 -11.30 -29.12 -26.81
N GLY A 72 -10.50 -30.20 -26.78
CA GLY A 72 -9.27 -30.34 -25.96
C GLY A 72 -8.37 -29.08 -25.85
N LYS A 73 -8.24 -28.33 -26.95
CA LYS A 73 -7.46 -27.08 -27.02
C LYS A 73 -8.03 -25.93 -26.18
N PHE A 74 -9.35 -25.85 -26.05
CA PHE A 74 -10.00 -24.84 -25.21
C PHE A 74 -9.79 -25.15 -23.73
N GLY A 75 -9.90 -26.43 -23.35
CA GLY A 75 -9.55 -26.94 -22.03
C GLY A 75 -8.17 -26.51 -21.58
N ASP A 76 -7.18 -26.78 -22.42
CA ASP A 76 -5.78 -26.44 -22.18
C ASP A 76 -5.56 -24.92 -22.11
N ALA A 77 -6.21 -24.15 -22.98
CA ALA A 77 -6.10 -22.69 -22.99
C ALA A 77 -6.64 -22.05 -21.70
N VAL A 78 -7.79 -22.50 -21.20
CA VAL A 78 -8.34 -22.02 -19.93
C VAL A 78 -7.51 -22.48 -18.75
N GLN A 79 -7.00 -23.72 -18.76
CA GLN A 79 -6.09 -24.21 -17.72
C GLN A 79 -4.82 -23.33 -17.65
N ALA A 80 -4.23 -23.01 -18.80
CA ALA A 80 -3.06 -22.13 -18.87
C ALA A 80 -3.39 -20.71 -18.36
N PHE A 81 -4.57 -20.18 -18.69
CA PHE A 81 -5.03 -18.89 -18.19
C PHE A 81 -5.18 -18.87 -16.67
N LEU A 82 -5.82 -19.89 -16.08
CA LEU A 82 -5.98 -19.99 -14.62
C LEU A 82 -4.62 -20.05 -13.90
N GLN A 83 -3.66 -20.79 -14.46
CA GLN A 83 -2.30 -20.87 -13.95
C GLN A 83 -1.56 -19.53 -14.02
N GLU A 84 -1.72 -18.80 -15.11
CA GLU A 84 -1.12 -17.48 -15.27
C GLU A 84 -1.69 -16.48 -14.27
N GLU A 85 -3.02 -16.44 -14.10
CA GLU A 85 -3.68 -15.60 -13.10
C GLU A 85 -3.25 -15.95 -11.67
N ALA A 86 -3.13 -17.24 -11.35
CA ALA A 86 -2.65 -17.68 -10.04
C ALA A 86 -1.20 -17.23 -9.81
N GLY A 87 -0.36 -17.30 -10.85
CA GLY A 87 1.01 -16.79 -10.83
C GLY A 87 1.07 -15.28 -10.59
N ARG A 88 0.28 -14.50 -11.33
CA ARG A 88 0.15 -13.04 -11.17
C ARG A 88 -0.29 -12.68 -9.76
N LEU A 89 -1.32 -13.34 -9.25
CA LEU A 89 -1.88 -13.04 -7.94
C LEU A 89 -0.92 -13.42 -6.79
N LYS A 90 -0.16 -14.52 -6.91
CA LYS A 90 0.94 -14.87 -5.99
C LYS A 90 2.03 -13.81 -5.98
N HIS A 91 2.37 -13.25 -7.16
CA HIS A 91 3.34 -12.16 -7.24
C HIS A 91 2.84 -10.92 -6.50
N ILE A 92 1.59 -10.52 -6.72
CA ILE A 92 0.96 -9.39 -6.03
C ILE A 92 0.96 -9.64 -4.52
N GLN A 93 0.54 -10.82 -4.06
CA GLN A 93 0.59 -11.20 -2.64
C GLN A 93 1.98 -10.98 -2.04
N LYS A 94 3.04 -11.43 -2.73
CA LYS A 94 4.43 -11.29 -2.27
C LYS A 94 4.83 -9.83 -2.14
N VAL A 95 4.52 -9.00 -3.13
CA VAL A 95 4.86 -7.57 -3.14
C VAL A 95 4.07 -6.84 -2.05
N THR A 96 2.77 -7.09 -1.92
CA THR A 96 1.92 -6.48 -0.88
C THR A 96 2.37 -6.89 0.52
N ARG A 97 2.79 -8.16 0.70
CA ARG A 97 3.32 -8.65 1.98
C ARG A 97 4.61 -7.92 2.36
N LYS A 98 5.53 -7.79 1.41
CA LYS A 98 6.76 -7.01 1.61
C LYS A 98 6.43 -5.56 1.97
N HIS A 99 5.50 -4.93 1.28
CA HIS A 99 5.09 -3.56 1.56
C HIS A 99 4.49 -3.40 2.96
N ARG A 100 3.60 -4.32 3.38
CA ARG A 100 3.08 -4.36 4.75
C ARG A 100 4.20 -4.49 5.78
N ASP A 101 5.17 -5.37 5.56
CA ASP A 101 6.28 -5.59 6.51
C ASP A 101 7.15 -4.32 6.65
N GLU A 102 7.40 -3.62 5.54
CA GLU A 102 8.10 -2.32 5.54
C GLU A 102 7.30 -1.24 6.29
N LEU A 103 5.98 -1.19 6.12
CA LEU A 103 5.09 -0.28 6.85
C LEU A 103 5.09 -0.58 8.36
N GLN A 104 5.00 -1.86 8.73
CA GLN A 104 5.01 -2.30 10.13
C GLN A 104 6.34 -1.97 10.82
N GLN A 105 7.47 -2.10 10.11
CA GLN A 105 8.78 -1.68 10.62
C GLN A 105 8.85 -0.16 10.84
N LYS A 106 8.29 0.64 9.93
CA LYS A 106 8.21 2.10 10.06
C LYS A 106 7.30 2.53 11.23
N GLU A 107 6.14 1.89 11.37
CA GLU A 107 5.18 2.15 12.44
C GLU A 107 5.77 1.84 13.83
N SER A 108 6.52 0.74 13.94
CA SER A 108 7.30 0.42 15.15
C SER A 108 8.36 1.49 15.50
N GLY A 109 8.93 2.15 14.48
CA GLY A 109 9.85 3.29 14.64
C GLY A 109 9.17 4.54 15.19
N CYS A 110 7.94 4.83 14.74
CA CYS A 110 7.09 5.89 15.27
C CYS A 110 6.75 5.68 16.76
N GLY A 111 6.50 4.44 17.18
CA GLY A 111 6.23 4.09 18.58
C GLY A 111 7.42 4.33 19.51
N ARG A 112 8.65 4.10 19.03
CA ARG A 112 9.89 4.25 19.82
C ARG A 112 10.24 5.72 20.11
N MET A 113 9.86 6.66 19.24
CA MET A 113 10.10 8.10 19.46
C MET A 113 9.20 8.71 20.55
N LYS A 114 8.08 8.07 20.89
CA LYS A 114 7.14 8.56 21.94
C LYS A 114 7.66 8.39 23.38
N VAL A 115 8.71 7.58 23.60
CA VAL A 115 9.19 7.21 24.96
C VAL A 115 10.39 8.05 25.44
N THR A 116 11.01 8.85 24.56
CA THR A 116 12.07 9.80 24.93
C THR A 116 11.53 11.20 25.14
N ALA A 117 10.57 11.36 26.06
CA ALA A 117 10.41 12.63 26.76
C ALA A 117 11.37 12.59 27.98
N PRO A 118 12.41 13.44 28.04
CA PRO A 118 13.26 13.51 29.23
C PRO A 118 12.40 13.87 30.43
N GLY A 119 12.58 13.12 31.51
CA GLY A 119 11.84 13.29 32.76
C GLY A 119 11.77 14.75 33.19
N LEU A 120 10.55 15.29 33.23
CA LEU A 120 10.24 16.43 34.08
C LEU A 120 10.30 15.91 35.52
N GLY A 121 11.36 16.30 36.20
CA GLY A 121 11.59 15.99 37.60
C GLY A 121 10.38 16.37 38.45
N LEU A 122 9.85 15.40 39.17
CA LEU A 122 9.20 15.62 40.46
C LEU A 122 10.28 16.15 41.41
N GLN A 123 10.41 17.47 41.50
CA GLN A 123 10.94 18.11 42.71
C GLN A 123 9.74 18.56 43.55
N GLN A 124 9.66 17.88 44.71
CA GLN A 124 9.06 18.23 46.01
C GLN A 124 7.81 19.10 46.05
#